data_AF-A0A452C3A6-F1
#
_entry.id   AF-A0A452C3A6-F1
#
_cell.length_a   1.000
_cell.length_b   1.000
_cell.length_c   1.000
_cell.angle_alpha   90.00
_cell.angle_beta   90.00
_cell.angle_gamma   90.00
#
_symmetry.space_group_name_H-M   'P 1'
#
loop_
_entity.id
_entity.type
_entity.pdbx_description
1 polymer ?
#
loop_
_entity_poly.entity_id
_entity_poly.type
_entity_poly.pdbx_seq_one_letter_code
_entity_poly.pdbx_strand_id
1 'polypeptide(L)'
;MAVLNGKSVLDMIKEFRRNWHTFCNSERTTVCGADSMLLALQLSMAENNKQYSGEFTVSLSDVLLTWKYLLHEKLNLPVENMKVIDHYENIRKIYDDFLKNSNMLDMIDVYKKCNVLTSNYENYANISPVS
;
A
#
# COMPACT_ATOMS: atom_id res chain seq x y z
N MET A 1 -7.51 30.53 -3.28
CA MET A 1 -8.17 29.26 -3.63
C MET A 1 -7.36 28.62 -4.74
N ALA A 2 -6.62 27.55 -4.45
CA ALA A 2 -5.90 26.82 -5.49
C ALA A 2 -6.92 26.00 -6.29
N VAL A 3 -7.08 26.35 -7.57
CA VAL A 3 -7.86 25.56 -8.51
C VAL A 3 -7.06 24.29 -8.77
N LEU A 4 -7.43 23.20 -8.09
CA LEU A 4 -7.04 21.85 -8.49
C LEU A 4 -7.64 21.64 -9.87
N ASN A 5 -6.85 21.85 -10.92
CA ASN A 5 -7.24 21.51 -12.28
C ASN A 5 -7.21 19.98 -12.40
N GLY A 6 -8.22 19.35 -11.79
CA GLY A 6 -8.28 17.91 -11.59
C GLY A 6 -8.45 17.22 -12.93
N LYS A 7 -7.38 16.59 -13.41
CA LYS A 7 -7.49 15.56 -14.46
C LYS A 7 -8.59 14.59 -14.06
N SER A 8 -9.38 14.14 -15.04
CA SER A 8 -10.39 13.13 -14.78
C SER A 8 -9.72 11.88 -14.20
N VAL A 9 -10.40 11.16 -13.31
CA VAL A 9 -9.91 9.87 -12.77
C VAL A 9 -9.47 8.94 -13.90
N LEU A 10 -10.16 9.02 -15.06
CA LEU A 10 -9.82 8.27 -16.26
C LEU A 10 -8.42 8.59 -16.80
N ASP A 11 -8.01 9.86 -16.82
CA ASP A 11 -6.68 10.26 -17.31
C ASP A 11 -5.58 9.82 -16.35
N MET A 12 -5.83 9.86 -15.04
CA MET A 12 -4.93 9.31 -14.03
C MET A 12 -4.76 7.79 -14.21
N ILE A 13 -5.85 7.06 -14.46
CA ILE A 13 -5.81 5.61 -14.74
C ILE A 13 -5.03 5.32 -16.02
N LYS A 14 -5.25 6.08 -17.10
CA LYS A 14 -4.52 5.89 -18.37
C LYS A 14 -3.03 6.08 -18.18
N GLU A 15 -2.64 7.13 -17.47
CA GLU A 15 -1.23 7.43 -17.23
C GLU A 15 -0.57 6.40 -16.31
N PHE A 16 -1.28 5.92 -15.30
CA PHE A 16 -0.84 4.82 -14.46
C PHE A 16 -0.58 3.55 -15.28
N ARG A 17 -1.50 3.18 -16.17
CA ARG A 17 -1.31 2.02 -17.06
C ARG A 17 -0.12 2.19 -17.99
N ARG A 18 0.08 3.38 -18.57
CA ARG A 18 1.24 3.67 -19.44
C ARG A 18 2.55 3.51 -18.71
N ASN A 19 2.63 3.99 -17.47
CA ASN A 19 3.85 3.96 -16.67
C ASN A 19 3.97 2.71 -15.78
N TRP A 20 3.06 1.72 -15.89
CA TRP A 20 3.04 0.54 -15.02
C TRP A 20 4.38 -0.21 -14.98
N HIS A 21 5.04 -0.35 -16.12
CA HIS A 21 6.35 -0.98 -16.26
C HIS A 21 7.47 -0.28 -15.47
N THR A 22 7.33 1.02 -15.18
CA THR A 22 8.27 1.75 -14.32
C THR A 22 7.98 1.57 -12.83
N PHE A 23 6.77 1.14 -12.48
CA PHE A 23 6.33 1.02 -11.09
C PHE A 23 6.38 -0.39 -10.53
N CYS A 24 6.31 -1.40 -11.39
CA CYS A 24 6.27 -2.80 -11.02
C CYS A 24 7.41 -3.56 -11.68
N ASN A 25 8.11 -4.37 -10.90
CA ASN A 25 9.21 -5.20 -11.38
C ASN A 25 8.74 -6.39 -12.25
N SER A 26 7.42 -6.62 -12.33
CA SER A 26 6.80 -7.72 -13.05
C SER A 26 5.58 -7.23 -13.82
N GLU A 27 5.48 -7.64 -15.09
CA GLU A 27 4.27 -7.41 -15.89
C GLU A 27 3.05 -8.16 -15.34
N ARG A 28 3.28 -9.20 -14.54
CA ARG A 28 2.23 -10.04 -13.92
C ARG A 28 1.90 -9.62 -12.48
N THR A 29 2.15 -8.37 -12.11
CA THR A 29 1.80 -7.90 -10.77
C THR A 29 0.28 -7.88 -10.57
N THR A 30 -0.18 -8.54 -9.51
CA THR A 30 -1.60 -8.58 -9.10
C THR A 30 -1.88 -7.45 -8.12
N VAL A 31 -2.91 -6.64 -8.39
CA VAL A 31 -3.37 -5.63 -7.44
C VAL A 31 -4.31 -6.28 -6.42
N CYS A 32 -3.90 -6.29 -5.16
CA CYS A 32 -4.67 -6.83 -4.06
C CYS A 32 -5.74 -5.83 -3.63
N GLY A 33 -7.01 -6.24 -3.70
CA GLY A 33 -8.11 -5.56 -3.01
C GLY A 33 -8.07 -5.80 -1.50
N ALA A 34 -8.97 -5.16 -0.76
CA ALA A 34 -9.00 -5.21 0.71
C ALA A 34 -9.02 -6.65 1.28
N ASP A 35 -9.81 -7.56 0.69
CA ASP A 35 -9.90 -8.95 1.16
C ASP A 35 -8.57 -9.70 1.02
N SER A 36 -7.87 -9.50 -0.11
CA SER A 36 -6.54 -10.10 -0.33
C SER A 36 -5.50 -9.49 0.59
N MET A 37 -5.59 -8.19 0.86
CA MET A 37 -4.69 -7.52 1.81
C MET A 37 -4.91 -8.03 3.25
N LEU A 38 -6.16 -8.23 3.66
CA LEU A 38 -6.51 -8.83 4.97
C LEU A 38 -6.00 -10.26 5.08
N LEU A 39 -6.17 -11.07 4.04
CA LEU A 39 -5.66 -12.44 4.02
C LEU A 39 -4.12 -12.47 4.12
N ALA A 40 -3.44 -11.61 3.35
CA ALA A 40 -1.98 -11.50 3.41
C ALA A 40 -1.54 -11.10 4.83
N LEU A 41 -2.19 -10.10 5.45
CA LEU A 41 -1.88 -9.69 6.81
C LEU A 41 -2.12 -10.80 7.84
N GLN A 42 -3.24 -11.53 7.72
CA GLN A 42 -3.54 -12.67 8.60
C GLN A 42 -2.45 -13.74 8.51
N LEU A 43 -1.99 -14.08 7.31
CA LEU A 43 -0.90 -15.04 7.11
C LEU A 43 0.42 -14.51 7.68
N SER A 44 0.72 -13.23 7.50
CA SER A 44 1.93 -12.61 8.06
C SER A 44 1.93 -12.62 9.59
N MET A 45 0.79 -12.35 10.21
CA MET A 45 0.64 -12.41 11.66
C MET A 45 0.72 -13.84 12.19
N ALA A 46 0.12 -14.82 11.51
CA ALA A 46 0.22 -16.23 11.88
C ALA A 46 1.67 -16.73 11.77
N GLU A 47 2.41 -16.31 10.73
CA GLU A 47 3.83 -16.64 10.58
C GLU A 47 4.69 -15.97 11.67
N ASN A 48 4.40 -14.72 12.02
CA ASN A 48 5.02 -14.04 13.15
C ASN A 48 4.78 -14.82 14.45
N ASN A 49 3.53 -15.17 14.75
CA ASN A 49 3.17 -15.92 15.96
C ASN A 49 3.84 -17.28 16.00
N LYS A 50 4.01 -17.96 14.88
CA LYS A 50 4.75 -19.22 14.80
C LYS A 50 6.21 -19.05 15.23
N GLN A 51 6.85 -17.92 14.92
CA GLN A 51 8.23 -17.65 15.31
C GLN A 51 8.38 -17.37 16.82
N TYR A 52 7.39 -16.71 17.44
CA TYR A 52 7.46 -16.30 18.86
C TYR A 52 6.80 -17.28 19.83
N SER A 53 5.68 -17.87 19.45
CA SER A 53 4.84 -18.75 20.29
C SER A 53 4.81 -20.21 19.82
N GLY A 54 5.33 -20.50 18.62
CA GLY A 54 5.27 -21.83 18.00
C GLY A 54 3.94 -22.13 17.27
N GLU A 55 2.92 -21.29 17.42
CA GLU A 55 1.60 -21.50 16.82
C GLU A 55 1.38 -20.66 15.56
N PHE A 56 0.98 -21.30 14.46
CA PHE A 56 0.59 -20.62 13.22
C PHE A 56 -0.90 -20.22 13.27
N THR A 57 -1.26 -19.34 14.21
CA THR A 57 -2.64 -18.90 14.40
C THR A 57 -2.67 -17.42 14.78
N VAL A 58 -3.79 -16.76 14.53
CA VAL A 58 -4.05 -15.38 14.95
C VAL A 58 -5.55 -15.18 15.09
N SER A 59 -5.98 -14.38 16.06
CA SER A 59 -7.40 -14.03 16.20
C SER A 59 -7.81 -13.01 15.14
N LEU A 60 -9.04 -13.11 14.63
CA LEU A 60 -9.56 -12.13 13.67
C LEU A 60 -9.59 -10.70 14.27
N SER A 61 -9.86 -10.58 15.58
CA SER A 61 -9.81 -9.29 16.28
C SER A 61 -8.44 -8.63 16.21
N ASP A 62 -7.36 -9.40 16.39
CA ASP A 62 -6.00 -8.86 16.32
C ASP A 62 -5.62 -8.51 14.89
N VAL A 63 -6.07 -9.29 13.91
CA VAL A 63 -5.91 -8.97 12.48
C VAL A 63 -6.58 -7.65 12.15
N LEU A 64 -7.82 -7.42 12.59
CA LEU A 64 -8.54 -6.17 12.32
C LEU A 64 -7.92 -4.97 13.02
N LEU A 65 -7.41 -5.14 14.24
CA LEU A 65 -6.68 -4.09 14.96
C LEU A 65 -5.39 -3.73 14.21
N THR A 66 -4.64 -4.75 13.79
CA THR A 66 -3.38 -4.58 13.05
C THR A 66 -3.62 -3.99 11.68
N TRP A 67 -4.70 -4.40 11.00
CA TRP A 67 -5.13 -3.83 9.74
C TRP A 67 -5.41 -2.33 9.87
N LYS A 68 -6.16 -1.92 10.90
CA LYS A 68 -6.43 -0.52 11.16
C LYS A 68 -5.14 0.28 11.35
N TYR A 69 -4.19 -0.26 12.10
CA TYR A 69 -2.88 0.38 12.29
C TYR A 69 -2.07 0.46 10.99
N LEU A 70 -2.00 -0.63 10.23
CA LEU A 70 -1.34 -0.70 8.92
C LEU A 70 -1.88 0.35 7.96
N LEU A 71 -3.21 0.51 7.90
CA LEU A 71 -3.84 1.55 7.07
C LEU A 71 -3.41 2.94 7.49
N HIS A 72 -3.40 3.23 8.78
CA HIS A 72 -3.00 4.55 9.28
C HIS A 72 -1.53 4.85 8.99
N GLU A 73 -0.63 3.90 9.26
CA GLU A 73 0.80 4.04 8.96
C GLU A 73 1.02 4.24 7.47
N LYS A 74 0.47 3.35 6.62
CA LYS A 74 0.68 3.43 5.18
C LYS A 74 0.04 4.70 4.60
N LEU A 75 -1.06 5.22 5.13
CA LEU A 75 -1.66 6.46 4.61
C LEU A 75 -1.12 7.74 5.26
N ASN A 76 -0.14 7.63 6.16
CA ASN A 76 0.39 8.75 6.96
C ASN A 76 -0.74 9.47 7.73
N LEU A 77 -1.73 8.72 8.22
CA LEU A 77 -2.83 9.24 9.03
C LEU A 77 -2.44 9.24 10.51
N PRO A 78 -2.95 10.19 11.32
CA PRO A 78 -2.68 10.23 12.75
C PRO A 78 -3.18 8.95 13.44
N VAL A 79 -2.31 8.32 14.24
CA VAL A 79 -2.61 7.13 15.03
C VAL A 79 -3.04 7.58 16.43
N GLU A 80 -4.27 8.06 16.57
CA GLU A 80 -4.80 8.43 17.88
C GLU A 80 -5.32 7.19 18.62
N ASN A 81 -4.87 7.02 19.87
CA ASN A 81 -5.40 6.05 20.83
C ASN A 81 -5.36 4.56 20.41
N MET A 82 -4.42 4.14 19.54
CA MET A 82 -4.22 2.71 19.27
C MET A 82 -3.28 2.07 20.29
N LYS A 83 -3.64 0.87 20.75
CA LYS A 83 -2.71 0.00 21.48
C LYS A 83 -1.52 -0.31 20.58
N VAL A 84 -0.32 -0.26 21.14
CA VAL A 84 0.90 -0.75 20.47
C VAL A 84 0.67 -2.21 20.09
N ILE A 85 0.85 -2.53 18.82
CA ILE A 85 0.78 -3.89 18.32
C ILE A 85 2.14 -4.54 18.56
N ASP A 86 2.11 -5.67 19.25
CA ASP A 86 3.32 -6.40 19.59
C ASP A 86 4.03 -6.92 18.33
N HIS A 87 5.35 -6.80 18.28
CA HIS A 87 6.18 -7.20 17.14
C HIS A 87 5.73 -6.63 15.77
N TYR A 88 5.07 -5.47 15.75
CA TYR A 88 4.50 -4.89 14.53
C TYR A 88 5.49 -4.74 13.38
N GLU A 89 6.72 -4.28 13.65
CA GLU A 89 7.76 -4.12 12.62
C GLU A 89 8.09 -5.45 11.92
N ASN A 90 8.06 -6.57 12.65
CA ASN A 90 8.28 -7.88 12.06
C ASN A 90 7.07 -8.33 11.22
N ILE A 91 5.84 -8.10 11.72
CA ILE A 91 4.60 -8.34 10.96
C ILE A 91 4.61 -7.53 9.66
N ARG A 92 4.97 -6.24 9.72
CA ARG A 92 5.06 -5.33 8.57
C ARG A 92 6.04 -5.86 7.53
N LYS A 93 7.22 -6.30 7.97
CA LYS A 93 8.24 -6.89 7.11
C LYS A 93 7.74 -8.18 6.43
N ILE A 94 7.17 -9.11 7.20
CA ILE A 94 6.64 -10.38 6.66
C ILE A 94 5.52 -10.10 5.64
N TYR A 95 4.66 -9.11 5.90
CA TYR A 95 3.62 -8.68 4.97
C TYR A 95 4.20 -8.13 3.65
N ASP A 96 5.16 -7.20 3.73
CA ASP A 96 5.79 -6.63 2.55
C ASP A 96 6.56 -7.71 1.75
N ASP A 97 7.24 -8.62 2.43
CA ASP A 97 7.92 -9.77 1.81
C ASP A 97 6.91 -10.73 1.15
N PHE A 98 5.77 -11.01 1.79
CA PHE A 98 4.71 -11.84 1.23
C PHE A 98 4.17 -11.23 -0.08
N LEU A 99 3.89 -9.93 -0.09
CA LEU A 99 3.42 -9.24 -1.29
C LEU A 99 4.47 -9.29 -2.40
N LYS A 100 5.73 -8.96 -2.07
CA LYS A 100 6.84 -8.96 -3.02
C LYS A 100 7.05 -10.34 -3.65
N ASN A 101 7.12 -11.39 -2.82
CA ASN A 101 7.35 -12.76 -3.29
C ASN A 101 6.18 -13.32 -4.09
N SER A 102 4.97 -12.80 -3.87
CA SER A 102 3.76 -13.20 -4.59
C SER A 102 3.48 -12.35 -5.84
N ASN A 103 4.38 -11.43 -6.21
CA ASN A 103 4.12 -10.41 -7.24
C ASN A 103 2.81 -9.64 -7.01
N MET A 104 2.51 -9.33 -5.75
CA MET A 104 1.32 -8.62 -5.35
C MET A 104 1.65 -7.17 -5.00
N LEU A 105 0.68 -6.28 -5.22
CA LEU A 105 0.75 -4.87 -4.85
C LEU A 105 -0.56 -4.48 -4.19
N ASP A 106 -0.50 -3.84 -3.03
CA ASP A 106 -1.72 -3.45 -2.33
C ASP A 106 -2.29 -2.11 -2.84
N MET A 107 -3.59 -1.87 -2.55
CA MET A 107 -4.28 -0.68 -3.07
C MET A 107 -3.65 0.63 -2.59
N ILE A 108 -3.00 0.64 -1.43
CA ILE A 108 -2.39 1.83 -0.87
C ILE A 108 -1.10 2.16 -1.60
N ASP A 109 -0.32 1.14 -1.95
CA ASP A 109 0.89 1.32 -2.76
C ASP A 109 0.54 1.80 -4.17
N VAL A 110 -0.56 1.30 -4.76
CA VAL A 110 -1.11 1.84 -6.01
C VAL A 110 -1.45 3.32 -5.87
N TYR A 111 -2.19 3.69 -4.82
CA TYR A 111 -2.56 5.08 -4.53
C TYR A 111 -1.32 5.98 -4.39
N LYS A 112 -0.31 5.55 -3.62
CA LYS A 112 0.95 6.29 -3.46
C LYS A 112 1.67 6.49 -4.80
N LYS A 113 1.75 5.45 -5.62
CA LYS A 113 2.37 5.53 -6.96
C LYS A 113 1.61 6.49 -7.89
N CYS A 114 0.27 6.50 -7.84
CA CYS A 114 -0.56 7.47 -8.57
C CYS A 114 -0.31 8.92 -8.12
N ASN A 115 -0.12 9.15 -6.82
CA ASN A 115 0.18 10.48 -6.31
C ASN A 115 1.55 10.99 -6.81
N VAL A 116 2.57 10.13 -6.84
CA VAL A 116 3.89 10.48 -7.39
C VAL A 116 3.81 10.86 -8.87
N LEU A 117 3.00 10.15 -9.67
CA LEU A 117 2.75 10.52 -11.06
C LEU A 117 2.14 11.92 -11.19
N THR A 118 1.19 12.24 -10.32
CA THR A 118 0.50 13.52 -10.34
C THR A 118 1.45 14.66 -9.99
N SER A 119 2.26 14.50 -8.92
CA SER A 119 3.24 15.51 -8.51
C SER A 119 4.38 15.71 -9.51
N ASN A 120 4.85 14.64 -10.15
CA ASN A 120 5.89 14.76 -11.18
C ASN A 120 5.38 15.55 -12.38
N TYR A 121 4.12 15.36 -12.77
CA TYR A 121 3.51 16.10 -13.88
C TYR A 121 3.32 17.60 -13.57
N GLU A 122 2.92 17.96 -12.35
CA GLU A 122 2.85 19.38 -11.94
C GLU A 122 4.22 20.06 -12.05
N ASN A 123 5.30 19.34 -11.74
CA ASN A 123 6.65 19.84 -11.98
C ASN A 123 6.94 19.99 -13.49
N TYR A 124 6.66 19.01 -14.34
CA TYR A 124 6.89 19.13 -15.79
C TYR A 124 6.02 20.20 -16.49
N ALA A 125 4.79 20.42 -16.02
CA ALA A 125 3.91 21.48 -16.52
C ALA A 125 4.44 22.88 -16.18
N ASN A 126 5.13 23.03 -15.04
CA ASN A 126 5.77 24.28 -14.63
C ASN A 126 7.13 24.54 -15.31
N ILE A 127 7.67 23.56 -16.07
CA ILE A 127 8.98 23.66 -16.76
C ILE A 127 8.81 23.74 -18.29
N SER A 128 7.58 23.62 -18.83
CA SER A 128 7.38 23.83 -20.28
C SER A 128 7.57 25.32 -20.62
N PRO A 129 8.46 25.67 -21.57
CA PRO A 129 8.61 27.04 -21.99
C PRO A 129 7.31 27.48 -22.66
N VAL A 130 6.83 28.67 -22.27
CA VAL A 130 5.82 29.40 -23.03
C VAL A 130 6.39 29.55 -24.44
N SER A 131 5.74 28.93 -25.43
CA SER A 131 5.99 29.17 -26.85
C SER A 131 5.10 30.31 -27.32
#